data_AF-A0A1R2CZ59-F1
#
_entry.id   AF-A0A1R2CZ59-F1
#
_cell.length_a   1.000
_cell.length_b   1.000
_cell.length_c   1.000
_cell.angle_alpha   90.00
_cell.angle_beta   90.00
_cell.angle_gamma   90.00
#
_symmetry.space_group_name_H-M   'P 1'
#
loop_
_entity.id
_entity.type
_entity.pdbx_description
1 polymer ?
#
loop_
_entity_poly.entity_id
_entity_poly.type
_entity_poly.pdbx_seq_one_letter_code
_entity_poly.pdbx_strand_id
1 'polypeptide(L)'
;MVKGDSTLSMNLRQYYVAGRKLPSETDLNPAIYRMKLFATDEIRAKSRFWYFAKRLNKIKTAHREIVSVEEIIEKNTDHVKTYGISIRYETRNGMTNMYREYRDTSLCGAVGHMYQDMAGRHRVRAETILIICATPLLHETVELNQNL
;
A
#
# COMPACT_ATOMS: atom_id res chain seq x y z
N MET A 1 -28.66 -2.65 6.63
CA MET A 1 -27.28 -2.60 6.10
C MET A 1 -26.85 -4.03 5.82
N VAL A 2 -26.91 -4.47 4.56
CA VAL A 2 -26.49 -5.84 4.19
C VAL A 2 -24.98 -5.93 4.43
N LYS A 3 -24.53 -6.84 5.28
CA LYS A 3 -23.09 -7.13 5.41
C LYS A 3 -22.67 -7.78 4.10
N GLY A 4 -21.73 -7.16 3.38
CA GLY A 4 -21.16 -7.74 2.17
C GLY A 4 -20.51 -9.10 2.45
N ASP A 5 -20.50 -9.99 1.46
CA ASP A 5 -19.89 -11.31 1.58
C ASP A 5 -18.38 -11.17 1.74
N SER A 6 -17.87 -11.61 2.90
CA SER A 6 -16.46 -11.51 3.27
C SER A 6 -15.53 -12.43 2.46
N THR A 7 -16.07 -13.39 1.71
CA THR A 7 -15.27 -14.35 0.94
C THR A 7 -14.79 -13.81 -0.41
N LEU A 8 -15.46 -12.76 -0.92
CA LEU A 8 -15.21 -12.24 -2.27
C LEU A 8 -13.94 -11.40 -2.39
N SER A 9 -13.40 -10.90 -1.28
CA SER A 9 -12.25 -9.99 -1.30
C SER A 9 -11.31 -10.25 -0.12
N MET A 10 -10.02 -10.00 -0.32
CA MET A 10 -9.06 -9.98 0.79
C MET A 10 -9.44 -8.87 1.78
N ASN A 11 -9.36 -9.15 3.08
CA ASN A 11 -9.56 -8.14 4.13
C ASN A 11 -8.36 -7.18 4.19
N LEU A 12 -8.28 -6.29 3.20
CA LEU A 12 -7.21 -5.31 3.04
C LEU A 12 -7.80 -3.90 3.17
N ARG A 13 -7.17 -3.09 4.01
CA ARG A 13 -7.55 -1.71 4.28
C ARG A 13 -6.40 -0.80 3.92
N GLN A 14 -6.72 0.46 3.70
CA GLN A 14 -5.76 1.49 3.37
C GLN A 14 -5.64 2.46 4.53
N TYR A 15 -4.41 2.86 4.87
CA TYR A 15 -4.14 3.74 5.99
C TYR A 15 -3.21 4.88 5.60
N TYR A 16 -3.48 6.07 6.13
CA TYR A 16 -2.46 7.08 6.36
C TYR A 16 -1.85 6.85 7.73
N VAL A 17 -0.54 6.62 7.75
CA VAL A 17 0.22 6.55 9.00
C VAL A 17 1.22 7.70 9.00
N ALA A 18 1.13 8.54 10.03
CA ALA A 18 2.10 9.59 10.30
C ALA A 18 2.90 9.26 11.56
N GLY A 19 4.21 9.43 11.50
CA GLY A 19 5.11 9.21 12.62
C GLY A 19 6.34 10.10 12.54
N ARG A 20 6.97 10.30 13.69
CA ARG A 20 8.17 11.14 13.82
C ARG A 20 9.16 10.51 14.81
N LYS A 21 10.35 11.08 14.86
CA LYS A 21 11.29 10.80 15.95
C LYS A 21 10.76 11.43 17.23
N LEU A 22 11.10 10.86 18.38
CA LEU A 22 10.85 11.55 19.64
C LEU A 22 11.66 12.87 19.66
N PRO A 23 11.04 13.99 20.10
CA PRO A 23 11.77 15.23 20.31
C PRO A 23 12.94 15.02 21.29
N SER A 24 14.09 15.62 20.98
CA SER A 24 15.28 15.64 21.85
C SER A 24 15.76 17.06 22.06
N GLU A 25 16.64 17.30 23.05
CA GLU A 25 17.23 18.62 23.30
C GLU A 25 17.92 19.21 22.06
N THR A 26 18.46 18.34 21.21
CA THR A 26 19.10 18.70 19.93
C THR A 26 18.14 18.90 18.76
N ASP A 27 16.95 18.28 18.79
CA ASP A 27 15.94 18.36 17.72
C ASP A 27 14.55 18.43 18.36
N LEU A 28 14.14 19.65 18.70
CA LEU A 28 12.88 19.93 19.39
C LEU A 28 11.65 19.69 18.50
N ASN A 29 11.79 19.87 17.18
CA ASN A 29 10.71 19.79 16.21
C ASN A 29 11.07 18.83 15.07
N PRO A 30 11.13 17.52 15.34
CA PRO A 30 11.51 16.53 14.34
C PRO A 30 10.48 16.46 13.21
N ALA A 31 10.97 16.26 11.98
CA ALA A 31 10.13 16.13 10.80
C ALA A 31 9.12 14.97 10.92
N ILE A 32 7.87 15.25 10.53
CA ILE A 32 6.79 14.26 10.50
C ILE A 32 6.78 13.58 9.14
N TYR A 33 6.89 12.27 9.13
CA TYR A 33 6.80 11.44 7.93
C TYR A 33 5.42 10.83 7.85
N ARG A 34 4.76 11.00 6.70
CA ARG A 34 3.45 10.39 6.42
C ARG A 34 3.55 9.47 5.23
N MET A 35 2.94 8.30 5.34
CA MET A 35 2.90 7.32 4.26
C MET A 35 1.51 6.73 4.12
N LYS A 36 1.12 6.51 2.87
CA LYS A 36 -0.07 5.76 2.50
C LYS A 36 0.33 4.30 2.30
N LEU A 37 -0.30 3.39 3.02
CA LEU A 37 0.04 1.97 2.96
C LEU A 37 -1.21 1.08 3.06
N PHE A 38 -1.04 -0.18 2.70
CA PHE A 38 -2.10 -1.19 2.79
C PHE A 38 -1.76 -2.21 3.88
N ALA A 39 -2.73 -2.52 4.72
CA ALA A 39 -2.61 -3.49 5.80
C ALA A 39 -3.98 -4.08 6.15
N THR A 40 -4.00 -5.24 6.77
CA THR A 40 -5.26 -5.89 7.21
C THR A 40 -5.82 -5.24 8.49
N ASP A 41 -4.97 -4.61 9.29
CA ASP A 41 -5.31 -3.94 10.55
C ASP A 41 -4.34 -2.79 10.85
N GLU A 42 -4.71 -1.97 11.84
CA GLU A 42 -3.95 -0.79 12.26
C GLU A 42 -2.55 -1.15 12.84
N ILE A 43 -2.43 -2.30 13.51
CA ILE A 43 -1.17 -2.72 14.14
C ILE A 43 -0.15 -3.06 13.06
N ARG A 44 -0.57 -3.83 12.05
CA ARG A 44 0.24 -4.13 10.86
C ARG A 44 0.53 -2.88 10.05
N ALA A 45 -0.38 -1.91 10.00
CA ALA A 45 -0.14 -0.62 9.37
C ALA A 45 1.04 0.11 10.04
N LYS A 46 1.01 0.25 11.37
CA LYS A 46 2.11 0.84 12.16
C LYS A 46 3.43 0.09 11.97
N SER A 47 3.39 -1.25 11.98
CA SER A 47 4.57 -2.09 11.78
C SER A 47 5.21 -1.88 10.39
N ARG A 48 4.39 -1.89 9.33
CA ARG A 48 4.84 -1.63 7.96
C ARG A 48 5.37 -0.21 7.81
N PHE A 49 4.72 0.80 8.39
CA PHE A 49 5.23 2.17 8.42
C PHE A 49 6.66 2.23 8.96
N TRP A 50 6.89 1.61 10.10
CA TRP A 50 8.20 1.60 10.74
C TRP A 50 9.27 0.82 9.98
N TYR A 51 8.88 -0.25 9.28
CA TYR A 51 9.79 -0.96 8.38
C TYR A 51 10.34 -0.02 7.30
N PHE A 52 9.49 0.80 6.69
CA PHE A 52 9.91 1.76 5.66
C PHE A 52 10.67 2.95 6.26
N ALA A 53 10.19 3.54 7.36
CA ALA A 53 10.84 4.67 8.02
C ALA A 53 12.27 4.34 8.50
N LYS A 54 12.53 3.09 8.91
CA LYS A 54 13.89 2.61 9.23
C LYS A 54 14.80 2.60 8.01
N ARG A 55 14.28 2.18 6.84
CA ARG A 55 15.05 2.05 5.59
C ARG A 55 15.28 3.40 4.90
N LEU A 56 14.28 4.27 4.91
CA LEU A 56 14.31 5.56 4.20
C LEU A 56 14.91 6.68 5.05
N ASN A 57 14.55 6.76 6.34
CA ASN A 57 14.86 7.92 7.19
C ASN A 57 15.75 7.56 8.40
N LYS A 58 16.25 6.32 8.46
CA LYS A 58 17.11 5.80 9.54
C LYS A 58 16.52 6.01 10.95
N ILE A 59 15.19 6.02 11.07
CA ILE A 59 14.50 6.16 12.37
C ILE A 59 14.60 4.83 13.12
N LYS A 60 15.14 4.86 14.35
CA LYS A 60 15.29 3.69 15.20
C LYS A 60 14.00 3.39 15.96
N THR A 61 13.79 2.11 16.27
CA THR A 61 12.60 1.63 17.00
C THR A 61 12.39 2.30 18.35
N ALA A 62 13.46 2.56 19.09
CA ALA A 62 13.39 3.08 20.46
C ALA A 62 13.07 4.57 20.57
N HIS A 63 13.26 5.36 19.50
CA HIS A 63 13.18 6.84 19.57
C HIS A 63 12.16 7.35 18.56
N ARG A 64 10.95 6.83 18.62
CA ARG A 64 9.92 7.07 17.62
C ARG A 64 8.53 7.10 18.25
N GLU A 65 7.66 7.88 17.65
CA GLU A 65 6.25 7.93 18.01
C GLU A 65 5.36 8.01 16.76
N ILE A 66 4.18 7.41 16.87
CA ILE A 66 3.13 7.54 15.86
C ILE A 66 2.30 8.77 16.24
N VAL A 67 2.14 9.69 15.29
CA VAL A 67 1.37 10.93 15.46
C VAL A 67 -0.10 10.68 15.16
N SER A 68 -0.39 10.03 14.03
CA SER A 68 -1.76 9.67 13.66
C SER A 68 -1.81 8.41 12.81
N VAL A 69 -2.94 7.70 12.93
CA VAL A 69 -3.32 6.63 12.02
C VAL A 69 -4.76 6.85 11.60
N GLU A 70 -4.98 6.98 10.29
CA GLU A 70 -6.29 7.24 9.70
C GLU A 70 -6.58 6.18 8.66
N GLU A 71 -7.72 5.51 8.77
CA GLU A 71 -8.20 4.59 7.74
C GLU A 71 -8.78 5.38 6.56
N ILE A 72 -8.31 5.07 5.35
CA ILE A 72 -8.81 5.67 4.12
C ILE A 72 -9.88 4.76 3.55
N ILE A 73 -11.09 5.30 3.45
CA ILE A 73 -12.23 4.63 2.83
C ILE A 73 -12.45 5.26 1.46
N GLU A 74 -12.64 4.44 0.44
CA GLU A 74 -12.97 4.90 -0.91
C GLU A 74 -14.33 5.61 -0.87
N LYS A 75 -14.41 6.83 -1.43
CA LYS A 75 -15.63 7.64 -1.38
C LYS A 75 -16.78 7.02 -2.18
N ASN A 76 -16.48 6.54 -3.39
CA ASN A 76 -17.46 6.03 -4.33
C ASN A 76 -17.02 4.64 -4.81
N THR A 77 -17.75 3.62 -4.38
CA THR A 77 -17.56 2.20 -4.77
C THR A 77 -18.58 1.75 -5.82
N ASP A 78 -19.51 2.63 -6.21
CA ASP A 78 -20.57 2.30 -7.18
C ASP A 78 -20.07 2.22 -8.63
N HIS A 79 -18.91 2.83 -8.90
CA HIS A 79 -18.34 2.91 -10.24
C HIS A 79 -17.05 2.12 -10.34
N VAL A 80 -16.95 1.32 -11.40
CA VAL A 80 -15.74 0.58 -11.74
C VAL A 80 -14.67 1.53 -12.29
N LYS A 81 -13.45 1.43 -11.78
CA LYS A 81 -12.28 2.20 -12.19
C LYS A 81 -11.15 1.26 -12.58
N THR A 82 -10.22 1.74 -13.39
CA THR A 82 -8.96 1.04 -13.65
C THR A 82 -7.89 1.65 -12.74
N TYR A 83 -7.14 0.81 -12.04
CA TYR A 83 -6.09 1.21 -11.12
C TYR A 83 -4.73 0.76 -11.62
N GLY A 84 -3.82 1.71 -11.84
CA GLY A 84 -2.43 1.44 -12.14
C GLY A 84 -1.66 1.21 -10.85
N ILE A 85 -0.96 0.09 -10.74
CA ILE A 85 -0.21 -0.32 -9.55
C ILE A 85 1.24 -0.59 -9.95
N SER A 86 2.15 0.24 -9.46
CA SER A 86 3.60 0.05 -9.57
C SER A 86 4.12 -0.66 -8.33
N ILE A 87 4.74 -1.82 -8.52
CA ILE A 87 5.30 -2.64 -7.46
C ILE A 87 6.80 -2.87 -7.66
N ARG A 88 7.49 -3.08 -6.54
CA ARG A 88 8.81 -3.70 -6.48
C ARG A 88 8.69 -4.96 -5.66
N TYR A 89 9.26 -6.06 -6.13
CA TYR A 89 9.18 -7.32 -5.41
C TYR A 89 10.49 -8.10 -5.52
N GLU A 90 10.69 -8.98 -4.54
CA GLU A 90 11.84 -9.88 -4.50
C GLU A 90 11.56 -11.14 -5.32
N THR A 91 12.48 -11.45 -6.22
CA THR A 91 12.58 -12.71 -6.96
C THR A 91 13.71 -13.56 -6.38
N ARG A 92 13.84 -14.81 -6.83
CA ARG A 92 14.96 -15.68 -6.45
C ARG A 92 16.34 -15.09 -6.78
N ASN A 93 16.40 -14.20 -7.78
CA ASN A 93 17.66 -13.70 -8.33
C ASN A 93 17.91 -12.22 -8.01
N GLY A 94 17.00 -11.55 -7.28
CA GLY A 94 17.12 -10.13 -6.96
C GLY A 94 15.79 -9.38 -6.98
N MET A 95 15.87 -8.05 -6.98
CA MET A 95 14.70 -7.16 -6.92
C MET A 95 14.25 -6.75 -8.32
N THR A 96 12.94 -6.86 -8.58
CA THR A 96 12.34 -6.49 -9.88
C THR A 96 11.23 -5.47 -9.67
N ASN A 97 11.17 -4.46 -10.53
CA ASN A 97 10.04 -3.52 -10.60
C ASN A 97 9.04 -4.02 -11.65
N MET A 98 7.75 -3.82 -11.40
CA MET A 98 6.68 -4.17 -12.31
C MET A 98 5.55 -3.15 -12.22
N TYR A 99 4.89 -2.89 -13.34
CA TYR A 99 3.65 -2.14 -13.40
C TYR A 99 2.54 -3.07 -13.90
N ARG A 100 1.37 -3.00 -13.29
CA ARG A 100 0.17 -3.71 -13.72
C ARG A 100 -1.06 -2.86 -13.45
N GLU A 101 -2.10 -3.07 -14.24
CA GLU A 101 -3.38 -2.39 -14.07
C GLU A 101 -4.47 -3.40 -13.70
N TYR A 102 -5.36 -2.98 -12.79
CA TYR A 102 -6.45 -3.80 -12.26
C TYR A 102 -7.75 -3.03 -12.33
N ARG A 103 -8.80 -3.67 -12.85
CA ARG A 103 -10.13 -3.08 -12.94
C ARG A 103 -10.96 -3.52 -11.74
N ASP A 104 -11.37 -2.58 -10.92
CA ASP A 104 -12.16 -2.85 -9.71
C ASP A 104 -12.99 -1.61 -9.31
N THR A 105 -13.91 -1.78 -8.39
CA THR A 105 -14.71 -0.74 -7.73
C THR A 105 -13.95 -0.01 -6.63
N SER A 106 -12.90 -0.61 -6.07
CA SER A 106 -12.10 -0.03 -5.00
C SER A 106 -10.60 -0.28 -5.16
N LEU A 107 -9.78 0.62 -4.62
CA LEU A 107 -8.32 0.49 -4.64
C LEU A 107 -7.83 -0.70 -3.78
N CYS A 108 -8.51 -0.98 -2.66
CA CYS A 108 -8.19 -2.14 -1.82
C CYS A 108 -8.45 -3.46 -2.54
N GLY A 109 -9.57 -3.56 -3.28
CA GLY A 109 -9.88 -4.74 -4.09
C GLY A 109 -8.85 -4.96 -5.20
N ALA A 110 -8.48 -3.87 -5.91
CA ALA A 110 -7.44 -3.92 -6.94
C ALA A 110 -6.09 -4.41 -6.41
N VAL A 111 -5.68 -3.95 -5.22
CA VAL A 111 -4.45 -4.44 -4.56
C VAL A 111 -4.61 -5.90 -4.08
N GLY A 112 -5.80 -6.31 -3.66
CA GLY A 112 -6.12 -7.71 -3.35
C GLY A 112 -5.92 -8.62 -4.57
N HIS A 113 -6.45 -8.23 -5.72
CA HIS A 113 -6.22 -8.92 -6.99
C HIS A 113 -4.74 -8.97 -7.37
N MET A 114 -4.01 -7.86 -7.17
CA MET A 114 -2.56 -7.82 -7.38
C MET A 114 -1.83 -8.84 -6.51
N TYR A 115 -2.16 -8.96 -5.21
CA TYR A 115 -1.52 -9.95 -4.35
C TYR A 115 -1.79 -11.40 -4.80
N GLN A 116 -3.03 -11.70 -5.22
CA GLN A 116 -3.38 -13.02 -5.73
C GLN A 116 -2.64 -13.34 -7.04
N ASP A 117 -2.58 -12.39 -7.95
CA ASP A 117 -1.87 -12.49 -9.22
C ASP A 117 -0.37 -12.75 -9.04
N MET A 118 0.26 -12.01 -8.12
CA MET A 118 1.68 -12.14 -7.82
C MET A 118 1.99 -13.48 -7.13
N ALA A 119 1.10 -13.95 -6.26
CA ALA A 119 1.21 -15.27 -5.66
C ALA A 119 1.05 -16.40 -6.70
N GLY A 120 0.08 -16.29 -7.61
CA GLY A 120 -0.19 -17.31 -8.62
C GLY A 120 0.85 -17.38 -9.74
N ARG A 121 1.12 -16.24 -10.40
CA ARG A 121 1.99 -16.20 -11.60
C ARG A 121 3.47 -16.18 -11.26
N HIS A 122 3.84 -15.45 -10.21
CA HIS A 122 5.24 -15.19 -9.88
C HIS A 122 5.69 -15.89 -8.59
N ARG A 123 4.78 -16.57 -7.87
CA ARG A 123 5.06 -17.24 -6.58
C ARG A 123 5.66 -16.31 -5.53
N VAL A 124 5.22 -15.05 -5.54
CA VAL A 124 5.73 -14.00 -4.66
C VAL A 124 4.84 -13.88 -3.42
N ARG A 125 5.46 -13.74 -2.25
CA ARG A 125 4.74 -13.54 -0.98
C ARG A 125 4.35 -12.07 -0.83
N ALA A 126 3.18 -11.79 -0.26
CA ALA A 126 2.72 -10.41 -0.05
C ALA A 126 3.71 -9.54 0.75
N GLU A 127 4.44 -10.15 1.68
CA GLU A 127 5.42 -9.47 2.54
C GLU A 127 6.62 -8.90 1.77
N THR A 128 7.03 -9.58 0.69
CA THR A 128 8.18 -9.19 -0.15
C THR A 128 7.80 -8.23 -1.28
N ILE A 129 6.51 -7.90 -1.39
CA ILE A 129 6.00 -6.91 -2.32
C ILE A 129 5.97 -5.53 -1.64
N LEU A 130 6.57 -4.57 -2.33
CA LEU A 130 6.53 -3.15 -2.05
C LEU A 130 5.65 -2.48 -3.11
N ILE A 131 4.53 -1.91 -2.69
CA ILE A 131 3.71 -1.05 -3.55
C ILE A 131 4.33 0.35 -3.53
N ILE A 132 4.81 0.81 -4.69
CA ILE A 132 5.42 2.13 -4.85
C ILE A 132 4.34 3.17 -5.08
N CYS A 133 3.43 2.89 -6.01
CA CYS A 133 2.33 3.77 -6.37
C CYS A 133 1.09 2.94 -6.69
N ALA A 134 -0.08 3.43 -6.30
CA ALA A 134 -1.36 2.82 -6.65
C ALA A 134 -2.38 3.94 -6.83
N THR A 135 -2.80 4.17 -8.07
CA THR A 135 -3.63 5.32 -8.46
C THR A 135 -4.72 4.92 -9.44
N PRO A 136 -5.95 5.46 -9.29
CA PRO A 136 -6.95 5.34 -10.33
C PRO A 136 -6.45 6.06 -11.60
N LEU A 137 -6.55 5.38 -12.73
CA LEU A 137 -6.19 5.91 -14.04
C LEU A 137 -7.39 6.62 -14.64
N LEU A 138 -7.11 7.69 -15.40
CA LEU A 138 -8.09 8.26 -16.31
C LEU A 138 -8.23 7.34 -17.52
N HIS A 139 -9.37 7.38 -18.19
CA HIS A 139 -9.65 6.50 -19.33
C HIS A 139 -8.56 6.57 -20.42
N GLU A 140 -7.96 7.75 -20.61
CA GLU A 140 -6.96 7.99 -21.65
C GLU A 140 -5.59 7.34 -21.37
N THR A 141 -5.29 7.01 -20.11
CA THR A 141 -3.95 6.56 -19.67
C THR A 141 -3.86 5.06 -19.40
N VAL A 142 -4.80 4.27 -19.92
CA VAL A 142 -4.83 2.80 -19.72
C VAL A 142 -3.90 2.15 -20.75
N GLU A 143 -2.76 1.64 -20.29
CA GLU A 143 -1.67 1.19 -21.18
C GLU A 143 -1.79 -0.29 -21.59
N LEU A 144 -2.66 -1.07 -20.94
CA LEU A 144 -2.70 -2.53 -21.15
C LEU A 144 -3.20 -2.99 -22.54
N ASN A 145 -3.73 -2.11 -23.40
CA ASN A 145 -4.32 -2.52 -24.70
C ASN A 145 -4.07 -1.54 -25.87
N GLN A 146 -2.92 -0.86 -25.95
CA GLN A 146 -2.59 -0.04 -27.13
C GLN A 146 -1.72 -0.75 -28.18
N ASN A 147 -1.35 -2.02 -28.00
CA ASN A 147 -0.52 -2.79 -28.95
C ASN A 147 -1.03 -4.22 -29.18
N LEU A 148 -2.27 -4.36 -29.68
CA LEU A 148 -2.72 -5.51 -30.47
C LEU A 148 -3.36 -5.02 -31.75
#